data_AF-A0A9W4DU74-F1
#
_entry.id   AF-A0A9W4DU74-F1
#
_cell.length_a   1.000
_cell.length_b   1.000
_cell.length_c   1.000
_cell.angle_alpha   90.00
_cell.angle_beta   90.00
_cell.angle_gamma   90.00
#
_symmetry.space_group_name_H-M   'P 1'
#
loop_
_entity.id
_entity.type
_entity.pdbx_description
1 polymer ?
#
loop_
_entity_poly.entity_id
_entity_poly.type
_entity_poly.pdbx_seq_one_letter_code
_entity_poly.pdbx_strand_id
1 'polypeptide(L)'
;MLHLTPMEPGEDPPAPRTQADEWAANLRAAREYHNRHGHLQVPRKHTETVGGIDHKLGMFLDNARRRATKLTPERRAELDALGIRW
;
A
#
# COMPACT_ATOMS: atom_id res chain seq x y z
N MET A 1 -19.89 -38.09 22.23
CA MET A 1 -18.85 -37.20 22.80
C MET A 1 -18.33 -36.31 21.68
N LEU A 2 -18.78 -35.07 21.60
CA LEU A 2 -18.20 -34.07 20.69
C LEU A 2 -17.20 -33.25 21.51
N HIS A 3 -15.92 -33.35 21.15
CA HIS A 3 -14.88 -32.50 21.68
C HIS A 3 -15.00 -31.13 21.00
N LEU A 4 -15.67 -30.19 21.66
CA LEU A 4 -15.59 -28.78 21.32
C LEU A 4 -14.32 -28.24 21.97
N THR A 5 -13.27 -28.04 21.18
CA THR A 5 -12.12 -27.25 21.65
C THR A 5 -12.63 -25.82 21.87
N PRO A 6 -12.49 -25.24 23.07
CA PRO A 6 -12.85 -23.85 23.28
C PRO A 6 -11.95 -22.98 22.41
N MET A 7 -12.58 -22.08 21.66
CA MET A 7 -11.91 -21.04 20.88
C MET A 7 -11.28 -20.07 21.88
N GLU A 8 -9.97 -19.95 21.87
CA GLU A 8 -9.22 -19.09 22.80
C GLU A 8 -9.72 -17.64 22.69
N PRO A 9 -10.12 -16.99 23.81
CA PRO A 9 -10.55 -15.60 23.80
C PRO A 9 -9.30 -14.70 23.72
N GLY A 10 -8.93 -14.25 22.52
CA GLY A 10 -7.76 -13.36 22.41
C GLY A 10 -7.41 -12.76 21.05
N GLU A 11 -8.08 -13.11 19.96
CA GLU A 11 -7.84 -12.45 18.66
C GLU A 11 -8.97 -11.47 18.36
N ASP A 12 -8.91 -10.31 19.02
CA ASP A 12 -9.58 -9.13 18.49
C ASP A 12 -9.10 -8.92 17.04
N PRO A 13 -10.02 -8.79 16.06
CA PRO A 13 -9.60 -8.48 14.69
C PRO A 13 -8.77 -7.20 14.74
N PRO A 14 -7.62 -7.13 14.03
CA PRO A 14 -6.77 -5.95 14.09
C PRO A 14 -7.60 -4.72 13.74
N ALA A 15 -7.44 -3.65 14.52
CA ALA A 15 -8.15 -2.40 14.31
C ALA A 15 -8.09 -2.00 12.82
N PRO A 16 -9.19 -1.47 12.26
CA PRO A 16 -9.22 -1.06 10.86
C PRO A 16 -8.05 -0.10 10.59
N ARG A 17 -7.31 -0.37 9.51
CA ARG A 17 -6.14 0.44 9.15
C ARG A 17 -6.56 1.89 8.92
N THR A 18 -5.79 2.83 9.47
CA THR A 18 -6.03 4.25 9.22
C THR A 18 -5.59 4.61 7.80
N GLN A 19 -6.03 5.77 7.30
CA GLN A 19 -5.57 6.25 5.99
C GLN A 19 -4.04 6.50 5.97
N ALA A 20 -3.42 6.76 7.13
CA ALA A 20 -1.97 6.88 7.25
C ALA A 20 -1.29 5.52 7.09
N ASP A 21 -1.84 4.47 7.71
CA ASP A 21 -1.31 3.10 7.58
C ASP A 21 -1.44 2.58 6.14
N GLU A 22 -2.58 2.82 5.50
CA GLU A 22 -2.79 2.46 4.10
C GLU A 22 -1.81 3.19 3.18
N TRP A 23 -1.56 4.48 3.44
CA TRP A 23 -0.59 5.26 2.69
C TRP A 23 0.83 4.68 2.85
N ALA A 24 1.27 4.44 4.09
CA ALA A 24 2.58 3.88 4.39
C ALA A 24 2.77 2.50 3.73
N ALA A 25 1.74 1.65 3.76
CA ALA A 25 1.79 0.34 3.12
C ALA A 25 1.92 0.44 1.59
N ASN A 26 1.16 1.32 0.95
CA ASN A 26 1.27 1.56 -0.50
C ASN A 26 2.62 2.19 -0.88
N LEU A 27 3.16 3.09 -0.06
CA LEU A 27 4.48 3.69 -0.27
C LEU A 27 5.59 2.63 -0.15
N ARG A 28 5.47 1.70 0.80
CA ARG A 28 6.36 0.54 0.90
C ARG A 28 6.30 -0.30 -0.38
N ALA A 29 5.11 -0.61 -0.88
CA ALA A 29 4.95 -1.33 -2.14
C ALA A 29 5.57 -0.56 -3.33
N ALA A 30 5.42 0.77 -3.38
CA ALA A 30 6.07 1.60 -4.39
C ALA A 30 7.59 1.53 -4.30
N ARG A 31 8.17 1.57 -3.09
CA ARG A 31 9.62 1.43 -2.86
C ARG A 31 10.12 0.05 -3.32
N GLU A 32 9.43 -1.03 -2.97
CA GLU A 32 9.81 -2.39 -3.40
C GLU A 32 9.78 -2.52 -4.93
N TYR A 33 8.71 -2.03 -5.57
CA TYR A 33 8.63 -2.01 -7.03
C TYR A 33 9.77 -1.20 -7.65
N HIS A 34 10.03 0.00 -7.11
CA HIS A 34 11.10 0.87 -7.58
C HIS A 34 12.47 0.22 -7.40
N ASN A 35 12.75 -0.43 -6.27
CA ASN A 35 14.01 -1.12 -6.03
C ASN A 35 14.29 -2.22 -7.07
N ARG A 36 13.24 -2.88 -7.57
CA ARG A 36 13.37 -3.94 -8.58
C ARG A 36 13.44 -3.43 -10.02
N HIS A 37 12.75 -2.32 -10.34
CA HIS A 37 12.60 -1.85 -11.72
C HIS A 37 13.34 -0.55 -12.03
N GLY A 38 13.78 0.19 -11.00
CA GLY A 38 14.40 1.50 -11.11
C GLY A 38 13.44 2.64 -11.51
N HIS A 39 12.13 2.39 -11.50
CA HIS A 39 11.12 3.38 -11.91
C HIS A 39 9.73 3.09 -11.31
N LEU A 40 8.84 4.08 -11.33
CA LEU A 40 7.41 3.94 -10.98
C LEU A 40 6.45 3.89 -12.17
N GLN A 41 6.89 3.31 -13.30
CA GLN A 41 6.05 3.05 -14.48
C GLN A 41 5.21 1.78 -14.31
N VAL A 42 4.35 1.79 -13.30
CA VAL A 42 3.53 0.63 -12.92
C VAL A 42 2.26 0.56 -13.79
N PRO A 43 1.96 -0.57 -14.45
CA PRO A 43 0.70 -0.76 -15.15
C PRO A 43 -0.50 -0.60 -14.21
N ARG A 44 -1.60 0.02 -14.67
CA ARG A 44 -2.77 0.34 -13.82
C ARG A 44 -3.34 -0.85 -13.04
N LYS A 45 -3.31 -2.06 -13.62
CA LYS A 45 -3.85 -3.28 -13.02
C LYS A 45 -2.81 -4.08 -12.21
N HIS A 46 -1.57 -3.59 -12.09
CA HIS A 46 -0.51 -4.28 -11.36
C HIS A 46 -0.82 -4.33 -9.86
N THR A 47 -0.63 -5.52 -9.30
CA THR A 47 -0.65 -5.78 -7.87
C THR A 47 0.76 -6.10 -7.41
N GLU A 48 1.17 -5.48 -6.31
CA GLU A 48 2.46 -5.65 -5.68
C GLU A 48 2.29 -6.36 -4.34
N THR A 49 2.91 -7.52 -4.16
CA THR A 49 2.80 -8.28 -2.91
C THR A 49 3.98 -7.96 -2.00
N VAL A 50 3.71 -7.37 -0.83
CA VAL A 50 4.73 -7.03 0.18
C VAL A 50 4.36 -7.68 1.49
N GLY A 51 5.28 -8.48 2.06
CA GLY A 51 5.03 -9.18 3.32
C GLY A 51 3.82 -10.11 3.29
N GLY A 52 3.52 -10.70 2.14
CA GLY A 52 2.36 -11.58 1.94
C GLY A 52 1.03 -10.84 1.75
N ILE A 53 1.03 -9.51 1.64
CA ILE A 53 -0.17 -8.69 1.43
C ILE A 53 -0.13 -8.07 0.04
N ASP A 54 -1.26 -8.19 -0.67
CA ASP A 54 -1.43 -7.62 -2.00
C ASP A 54 -1.82 -6.14 -1.95
N HIS A 55 -1.04 -5.31 -2.64
CA HIS A 55 -1.27 -3.89 -2.81
C HIS A 55 -1.60 -3.59 -4.27
N LYS A 56 -2.74 -2.93 -4.54
CA LYS A 56 -3.12 -2.47 -5.90
C LYS A 56 -2.28 -1.27 -6.33
N LEU A 57 -0.97 -1.46 -6.44
CA LEU A 57 0.03 -0.41 -6.64
C LEU A 57 -0.24 0.42 -7.89
N GLY A 58 -0.63 -0.23 -8.99
CA GLY A 58 -0.99 0.45 -10.23
C GLY A 58 -2.14 1.45 -10.05
N MET A 59 -3.16 1.06 -9.27
CA MET A 59 -4.31 1.92 -8.97
C MET A 59 -3.96 3.02 -7.98
N PHE A 60 -3.11 2.73 -6.98
CA PHE A 60 -2.61 3.71 -6.02
C PHE A 60 -1.86 4.86 -6.73
N LEU A 61 -0.86 4.52 -7.55
CA LEU A 61 -0.05 5.52 -8.26
C LEU A 61 -0.87 6.32 -9.27
N ASP A 62 -1.78 5.65 -9.99
CA ASP A 62 -2.69 6.33 -10.91
C ASP A 62 -3.64 7.30 -10.19
N ASN A 63 -4.16 6.95 -9.01
CA ASN A 63 -4.95 7.87 -8.19
C ASN A 63 -4.11 9.03 -7.64
N ALA A 64 -2.88 8.77 -7.21
CA ALA A 64 -1.95 9.80 -6.75
C ALA A 64 -1.68 10.84 -7.85
N ARG A 65 -1.45 10.39 -9.10
CA ARG A 65 -1.31 11.29 -10.27
C ARG A 65 -2.55 12.13 -10.52
N ARG A 66 -3.73 11.50 -10.62
CA ARG A 66 -5.00 12.23 -10.84
C ARG A 66 -5.32 13.26 -9.76
N ARG A 67 -4.87 13.02 -8.52
CA ARG A 67 -5.13 13.88 -7.36
C ARG A 67 -3.87 14.59 -6.87
N ALA A 68 -2.88 14.79 -7.73
CA ALA A 68 -1.60 15.40 -7.36
C ALA A 68 -1.77 16.75 -6.64
N THR A 69 -2.74 17.56 -7.09
CA THR A 69 -3.05 18.88 -6.51
C THR A 69 -3.72 18.81 -5.14
N LYS A 70 -4.21 17.64 -4.72
CA LYS A 70 -4.88 17.39 -3.44
C LYS A 70 -4.00 16.59 -2.47
N LEU A 71 -2.82 16.15 -2.89
CA LEU A 71 -1.87 15.52 -1.98
C LEU A 71 -1.30 16.56 -1.02
N THR A 72 -1.07 16.14 0.23
CA THR A 72 -0.31 16.97 1.15
C THR A 72 1.14 17.11 0.64
N PRO A 73 1.84 18.19 1.00
CA PRO A 73 3.23 18.40 0.59
C PRO A 73 4.14 17.21 0.94
N GLU A 74 3.93 16.59 2.11
CA GLU A 74 4.71 15.45 2.59
C GLU A 74 4.50 14.22 1.69
N ARG A 75 3.23 13.87 1.44
CA ARG A 75 2.87 12.74 0.57
C ARG A 75 3.37 12.92 -0.86
N ARG A 76 3.38 14.16 -1.33
CA ARG A 76 3.93 14.50 -2.65
C ARG A 76 5.44 14.28 -2.67
N ALA A 77 6.15 14.81 -1.68
CA ALA A 77 7.60 14.66 -1.56
C ALA A 77 8.04 13.19 -1.43
N GLU A 78 7.28 12.35 -0.73
CA GLU A 78 7.55 10.91 -0.62
C GLU A 78 7.53 10.19 -1.97
N LEU A 79 6.58 10.52 -2.84
CA LEU A 79 6.49 9.96 -4.18
C LEU A 79 7.50 10.58 -5.15
N ASP A 80 7.80 11.87 -5.01
CA ASP A 80 8.85 12.57 -5.76
C ASP A 80 10.23 11.94 -5.48
N ALA A 81 10.52 11.60 -4.23
CA ALA A 81 11.76 10.92 -3.85
C ALA A 81 11.90 9.52 -4.50
N LEU A 82 10.79 8.93 -4.96
CA LEU A 82 10.77 7.68 -5.72
C LEU A 82 10.77 7.89 -7.24
N GLY A 83 10.90 9.13 -7.71
CA GLY A 83 10.91 9.45 -9.14
C GLY A 83 9.56 9.27 -9.82
N ILE A 84 8.45 9.51 -9.10
CA ILE A 84 7.13 9.50 -9.73
C ILE A 84 7.07 10.58 -10.83
N ARG A 85 6.45 10.23 -11.95
CA ARG A 85 6.02 11.19 -12.96
C ARG A 85 4.54 11.48 -12.75
N TRP A 86 4.22 12.76 -12.57
CA TRP A 86 2.86 13.27 -12.29
C TRP A 86 1.98 13.27 -13.53
#